data_AF-A0A7X2MS93-F1
#
_entry.id   AF-A0A7X2MS93-F1
#
_cell.length_a   1.000
_cell.length_b   1.000
_cell.length_c   1.000
_cell.angle_alpha   90.00
_cell.angle_beta   90.00
_cell.angle_gamma   90.00
#
_symmetry.space_group_name_H-M   'P 1'
#
loop_
_entity.id
_entity.type
_entity.pdbx_description
1 polymer ?
#
loop_
_entity_poly.entity_id
_entity_poly.type
_entity_poly.pdbx_seq_one_letter_code
_entity_poly.pdbx_strand_id
1 'polypeptide(L)' 'PEWLTKRHHCLTNESGRVTIMMPHPERVFRTVSNSWHPAEWGEDSPWMRIFRNARRQLG' A
#
# COMPACT_ATOMS: atom_id res chain seq x y z
N PRO A 1 -1.01 25.62 12.81
CA PRO A 1 -2.31 24.91 12.72
C PRO A 1 -2.08 23.39 12.74
N GLU A 2 -2.92 22.61 13.43
CA GLU A 2 -2.76 21.15 13.54
C GLU A 2 -2.71 20.43 12.18
N TRP A 3 -3.29 21.04 11.13
CA TRP A 3 -3.29 20.50 9.78
C TRP A 3 -1.92 20.57 9.09
N LEU A 4 -0.98 21.37 9.60
CA LEU A 4 0.42 21.38 9.13
C LEU A 4 1.26 20.28 9.78
N THR A 5 0.83 19.72 10.92
CA THR A 5 1.58 18.70 11.67
C THR A 5 1.08 17.28 11.45
N LYS A 6 -0.18 17.09 11.03
CA LYS A 6 -0.73 15.78 10.70
C LYS A 6 -0.37 15.33 9.28
N ARG A 7 0.65 14.47 9.16
CA ARG A 7 1.04 13.81 7.90
C ARG A 7 0.25 12.52 7.66
N HIS A 8 -1.06 12.64 7.45
CA HIS A 8 -1.86 11.50 7.00
C HIS A 8 -1.72 11.35 5.48
N HIS A 9 -1.16 10.22 5.04
CA HIS A 9 -1.01 9.88 3.62
C HIS A 9 -1.95 8.75 3.16
N CYS A 10 -2.76 8.23 4.09
CA CYS A 10 -3.74 7.18 3.88
C CYS A 10 -4.89 7.33 4.90
N LEU A 11 -6.13 7.11 4.46
CA LEU A 11 -7.34 7.11 5.28
C LEU A 11 -8.24 5.93 4.88
N THR A 12 -9.02 5.40 5.82
CA THR A 12 -10.02 4.37 5.57
C THR A 12 -11.37 4.77 6.17
N ASN A 13 -12.48 4.32 5.57
CA ASN A 13 -13.80 4.52 6.15
C ASN A 13 -14.01 3.62 7.39
N GLU A 14 -15.04 3.91 8.19
CA GLU A 14 -15.33 3.19 9.44
C GLU A 14 -15.51 1.68 9.25
N SER A 15 -16.14 1.28 8.13
CA SER A 15 -16.33 -0.13 7.79
C SER A 15 -15.08 -0.85 7.26
N GLY A 16 -13.99 -0.12 6.99
CA GLY A 16 -12.74 -0.66 6.43
C GLY A 16 -12.82 -1.11 4.96
N ARG A 17 -13.94 -0.88 4.27
CA ARG A 17 -14.17 -1.35 2.89
C ARG A 17 -13.57 -0.43 1.83
N VAL A 18 -13.31 0.83 2.19
CA VAL A 18 -12.75 1.83 1.28
C VAL A 18 -11.55 2.47 1.95
N THR A 19 -10.39 2.35 1.31
CA THR A 19 -9.13 2.98 1.73
C THR A 19 -8.59 3.83 0.59
N ILE A 20 -8.23 5.09 0.88
CA ILE A 20 -7.61 6.02 -0.06
C ILE A 20 -6.20 6.36 0.42
N MET A 21 -5.25 6.47 -0.51
CA MET A 21 -3.87 6.79 -0.18
C MET A 21 -3.19 7.57 -1.31
N MET A 22 -2.25 8.44 -0.94
CA MET A 22 -1.43 9.20 -1.89
C MET A 22 -0.22 8.41 -2.43
N PRO A 23 0.42 7.49 -1.67
CA PRO A 23 1.38 6.56 -2.24
C PRO A 23 0.75 5.70 -3.35
N HIS A 24 1.58 5.24 -4.29
CA HIS A 24 1.16 4.48 -5.48
C HIS A 24 1.62 3.01 -5.37
N PRO A 25 0.96 2.18 -4.54
CA PRO A 25 1.37 0.78 -4.34
C PRO A 25 1.36 -0.04 -5.64
N GLU A 26 0.52 0.35 -6.60
CA GLU A 26 0.40 -0.26 -7.92
C GLU A 26 1.62 0.00 -8.83
N ARG A 27 2.47 0.99 -8.52
CA ARG A 27 3.71 1.21 -9.27
C ARG A 27 4.88 0.37 -8.76
N VAL A 28 4.80 -0.12 -7.53
CA VAL A 28 5.91 -0.75 -6.82
C VAL A 28 5.54 -2.12 -6.24
N PHE A 29 4.52 -2.77 -6.80
CA PHE A 29 4.09 -4.10 -6.36
C PHE A 29 5.11 -5.20 -6.70
N ARG A 30 5.89 -5.04 -7.78
CA ARG A 30 7.04 -5.92 -8.07
C ARG A 30 8.27 -5.39 -7.37
N THR A 31 9.06 -6.27 -6.77
CA THR A 31 10.32 -5.93 -6.10
C THR A 31 11.23 -5.12 -7.01
N VAL A 32 11.41 -5.54 -8.26
CA VAL A 32 12.27 -4.88 -9.27
C VAL A 32 11.89 -3.42 -9.58
N SER A 33 10.65 -3.02 -9.30
CA SER A 33 10.17 -1.65 -9.53
C SER A 33 10.41 -0.71 -8.35
N ASN A 34 10.99 -1.20 -7.24
CA ASN A 34 11.38 -0.36 -6.12
C ASN A 34 12.76 0.26 -6.39
N SER A 35 12.92 1.56 -6.13
CA SER A 35 14.21 2.25 -6.33
C SER A 35 15.34 1.66 -5.49
N TRP A 36 14.99 1.09 -4.35
CA TRP A 36 15.83 0.27 -3.50
C TRP A 36 14.97 -0.82 -2.86
N HIS A 37 15.52 -2.02 -2.72
CA HIS A 37 14.90 -3.10 -1.96
C HIS A 37 15.97 -4.02 -1.34
N PRO A 38 15.67 -4.74 -0.25
CA PRO A 38 16.52 -5.80 0.27
C PRO A 38 16.75 -6.91 -0.77
N ALA A 39 17.94 -7.51 -0.77
CA ALA A 39 18.35 -8.52 -1.75
C ALA A 39 17.61 -9.86 -1.57
N GLU A 40 17.10 -10.11 -0.36
CA GLU A 40 16.36 -11.32 -0.01
C GLU A 40 14.90 -11.31 -0.51
N TRP A 41 14.40 -10.20 -1.03
CA TRP A 41 13.05 -10.14 -1.59
C TRP A 41 12.96 -10.94 -2.89
N GLY A 42 11.90 -11.75 -3.01
CA GLY A 42 11.54 -12.42 -4.25
C GLY A 42 10.88 -11.48 -5.26
N GLU A 43 10.01 -12.01 -6.12
CA GLU A 43 9.33 -11.22 -7.16
C GLU A 43 8.38 -10.15 -6.59
N ASP A 44 7.66 -10.47 -5.51
CA ASP A 44 6.64 -9.60 -4.92
C ASP A 44 7.22 -8.67 -3.86
N SER A 45 6.89 -7.38 -3.96
CA SER A 45 7.12 -6.44 -2.87
C SER A 45 6.01 -6.54 -1.80
N PRO A 46 6.20 -5.93 -0.62
CA PRO A 46 5.17 -5.88 0.41
C PRO A 46 3.83 -5.30 -0.07
N TRP A 47 3.86 -4.40 -1.06
CA TRP A 47 2.66 -3.74 -1.59
C TRP A 47 1.69 -4.71 -2.29
N MET A 48 2.18 -5.86 -2.78
CA MET A 48 1.31 -6.92 -3.33
C MET A 48 0.28 -7.42 -2.34
N ARG A 49 0.55 -7.30 -1.03
CA ARG A 49 -0.37 -7.74 0.00
C ARG A 49 -1.70 -6.97 -0.02
N ILE A 50 -1.70 -5.70 -0.42
CA ILE A 50 -2.93 -4.89 -0.52
C ILE A 50 -3.90 -5.53 -1.53
N PHE A 51 -3.41 -5.84 -2.73
CA PHE A 51 -4.23 -6.43 -3.80
C PHE A 51 -4.65 -7.87 -3.48
N ARG A 52 -3.77 -8.66 -2.86
CA ARG A 52 -4.09 -10.02 -2.38
C ARG A 52 -5.17 -10.01 -1.29
N ASN A 53 -5.10 -9.07 -0.34
CA ASN A 53 -6.13 -8.92 0.68
C ASN A 53 -7.47 -8.54 0.06
N ALA A 54 -7.48 -7.62 -0.91
CA ALA A 54 -8.70 -7.26 -1.63
C ALA A 54 -9.34 -8.47 -2.31
N ARG A 55 -8.55 -9.29 -3.05
CA ARG A 55 -9.07 -10.52 -3.67
C ARG A 55 -9.59 -11.52 -2.63
N ARG A 56 -8.85 -11.76 -1.55
CA ARG A 56 -9.25 -12.67 -0.46
C ARG A 56 -10.54 -12.22 0.22
N GLN A 57 -10.77 -10.92 0.35
CA GLN A 57 -11.98 -10.37 0.97
C GLN A 57 -13.25 -10.68 0.18
N LEU A 58 -13.14 -10.97 -1.12
CA LEU A 58 -14.26 -11.29 -2.00
C LEU A 58 -14.67 -12.78 -1.97
N GLY A 59 -13.88 -13.67 -1.35
CA GLY A 59 -13.97 -15.14 -1.50
C GLY A 59 -12.84 -15.64 -2.37
#